data_AF-S4PUF4-F1
#
_entry.id   AF-S4PUF4-F1
#
_cell.length_a   1.000
_cell.length_b   1.000
_cell.length_c   1.000
_cell.angle_alpha   90.00
_cell.angle_beta   90.00
_cell.angle_gamma   90.00
#
_symmetry.space_group_name_H-M   'P 1'
#
loop_
_entity.id
_entity.type
_entity.pdbx_description
1 polymer ?
#
loop_
_entity_poly.entity_id
_entity_poly.type
_entity_poly.pdbx_seq_one_letter_code
_entity_poly.pdbx_strand_id
1 'polypeptide(L)'
;ILRFLCKQYKIHKIPIGNQHTYDNSDRVPPNITKFFTENHLFTIRVSSYSGIKSSSTREISSANLLANSLDAEQINSLRNQLAELQSTESMNRGSI
;
A
#
# COMPACT_ATOMS: atom_id res chain seq x y z
N ILE A 1 -11.91 0.12 -16.66
CA ILE A 1 -10.62 0.66 -16.15
C ILE A 1 -9.66 -0.45 -15.69
N LEU A 2 -10.06 -1.36 -14.79
CA LEU A 2 -9.17 -2.42 -14.27
C LEU A 2 -8.52 -3.30 -15.35
N ARG A 3 -9.29 -3.69 -16.38
CA ARG A 3 -8.77 -4.42 -17.55
C ARG A 3 -7.62 -3.68 -18.24
N PHE A 4 -7.74 -2.37 -18.41
CA PHE A 4 -6.71 -1.54 -19.00
C PHE A 4 -5.47 -1.51 -18.10
N LEU A 5 -5.63 -1.29 -16.80
CA LEU A 5 -4.51 -1.30 -15.85
C LEU A 5 -3.78 -2.65 -15.82
N CYS A 6 -4.54 -3.75 -15.86
CA CYS A 6 -3.97 -5.10 -15.93
C CYS A 6 -3.27 -5.36 -17.26
N LYS A 7 -3.79 -4.88 -18.39
CA LYS A 7 -3.19 -5.09 -19.71
C LYS A 7 -1.92 -4.24 -19.89
N GLN A 8 -2.00 -2.95 -19.57
CA GLN A 8 -0.96 -1.95 -19.83
C GLN A 8 0.14 -1.97 -18.76
N TYR A 9 -0.23 -1.95 -17.48
CA TYR A 9 0.71 -1.81 -16.37
C TYR A 9 0.99 -3.11 -15.61
N LYS A 10 0.29 -4.19 -15.97
CA LYS A 10 0.43 -5.52 -15.34
C LYS A 10 0.29 -5.49 -13.82
N ILE A 11 -0.56 -4.60 -13.27
CA ILE A 11 -0.70 -4.41 -11.82
C ILE A 11 -0.97 -5.72 -11.05
N HIS A 12 -1.66 -6.68 -11.65
CA HIS A 12 -1.96 -8.00 -11.10
C HIS A 12 -0.74 -8.94 -10.99
N LYS A 13 0.41 -8.56 -11.57
CA LYS A 13 1.67 -9.32 -11.51
C LYS A 13 2.73 -8.63 -10.67
N ILE A 14 2.43 -7.48 -10.07
CA ILE A 14 3.40 -6.72 -9.28
C ILE A 14 3.22 -7.11 -7.81
N PRO A 15 4.18 -7.84 -7.21
CA PRO A 15 4.10 -8.19 -5.80
C PRO A 15 4.30 -6.97 -4.90
N ILE A 16 3.71 -7.04 -3.70
CA ILE A 16 3.89 -6.07 -2.63
C ILE A 16 4.54 -6.80 -1.46
N GLY A 17 5.77 -6.41 -1.13
CA GLY A 17 6.52 -6.89 0.02
C GLY A 17 6.62 -5.82 1.12
N ASN A 18 7.51 -6.05 2.06
CA ASN A 18 7.75 -5.20 3.23
C ASN A 18 9.27 -5.00 3.45
N GLN A 19 9.68 -4.49 4.61
CA GLN A 19 11.10 -4.32 4.95
C GLN A 19 11.93 -5.60 4.78
N HIS A 20 11.40 -6.78 5.11
CA HIS A 20 12.11 -8.03 4.90
C HIS A 20 12.46 -8.28 3.42
N THR A 21 11.54 -7.91 2.51
CA THR A 21 11.78 -7.99 1.06
C THR A 21 12.80 -6.96 0.60
N TYR A 22 12.85 -5.78 1.23
CA TYR A 22 13.87 -4.76 0.96
C TYR A 22 15.26 -5.27 1.34
N ASP A 23 15.42 -5.80 2.55
CA ASP A 23 16.71 -6.31 3.06
C ASP A 23 17.22 -7.52 2.27
N ASN A 24 16.31 -8.24 1.61
CA ASN A 24 16.60 -9.43 0.81
C ASN A 24 16.32 -9.22 -0.68
N SER A 25 16.38 -7.98 -1.19
CA SER A 25 16.01 -7.65 -2.58
C SER A 25 16.80 -8.44 -3.62
N ASP A 26 18.05 -8.80 -3.30
CA ASP A 26 18.91 -9.58 -4.19
C ASP A 26 18.50 -11.05 -4.31
N ARG A 27 17.80 -11.58 -3.31
CA ARG A 27 17.27 -12.95 -3.28
C ARG A 27 15.92 -13.08 -3.98
N VAL A 28 15.33 -11.97 -4.41
CA VAL A 28 14.08 -11.98 -5.17
C VAL A 28 14.31 -12.72 -6.49
N PRO A 29 13.47 -13.74 -6.82
CA PRO A 29 13.62 -14.51 -8.03
C PRO A 29 13.69 -13.64 -9.29
N PRO A 30 14.55 -13.99 -10.28
CA PRO A 30 14.80 -13.15 -11.46
C PRO A 30 13.57 -12.97 -12.36
N ASN A 31 12.56 -13.84 -12.24
CA ASN A 31 11.28 -13.69 -12.93
C ASN A 31 10.40 -12.54 -12.38
N ILE A 32 10.72 -12.01 -11.20
CA ILE A 32 10.04 -10.86 -10.61
C ILE A 32 10.86 -9.62 -10.91
N THR A 33 10.49 -8.92 -11.97
CA THR A 33 11.24 -7.75 -12.47
C THR A 33 10.74 -6.43 -11.93
N LYS A 34 9.59 -6.41 -11.26
CA LYS A 34 9.01 -5.19 -10.67
C LYS A 34 8.21 -5.54 -9.43
N PHE A 35 8.52 -4.92 -8.31
CA PHE A 35 7.85 -5.16 -7.02
C PHE A 35 7.97 -3.94 -6.11
N PHE A 36 7.00 -3.81 -5.22
CA PHE A 36 7.03 -2.81 -4.16
C PHE A 36 7.54 -3.44 -2.86
N THR A 37 8.21 -2.62 -2.08
CA THR A 37 8.52 -2.86 -0.66
C THR A 37 7.74 -1.82 0.15
N GLU A 38 8.12 -1.60 1.41
CA GLU A 38 7.45 -0.63 2.28
C GLU A 38 7.46 0.79 1.69
N ASN A 39 8.65 1.31 1.36
CA ASN A 39 8.82 2.68 0.86
C ASN A 39 9.52 2.77 -0.49
N HIS A 40 9.79 1.63 -1.16
CA HIS A 40 10.55 1.62 -2.41
C HIS A 40 9.91 0.73 -3.48
N LEU A 41 10.01 1.19 -4.73
CA LEU A 41 9.76 0.43 -5.94
C LEU A 41 11.09 -0.07 -6.52
N PHE A 42 11.19 -1.38 -6.71
CA PHE A 42 12.29 -2.00 -7.42
C PHE A 42 11.91 -2.30 -8.86
N THR A 43 12.82 -2.04 -9.79
CA THR A 43 12.75 -2.45 -11.18
C THR A 43 14.05 -3.11 -11.60
N ILE A 44 13.98 -4.39 -11.93
CA ILE A 44 15.10 -5.21 -12.37
C ILE A 44 14.99 -5.40 -13.88
N ARG A 45 16.11 -5.20 -14.58
CA ARG A 45 16.27 -5.51 -16.00
C ARG A 45 17.42 -6.47 -16.17
N VAL A 46 17.23 -7.45 -17.03
CA VAL A 46 18.30 -8.37 -17.42
C VAL A 46 18.59 -8.11 -18.89
N SER A 47 19.85 -7.84 -19.21
CA SER A 47 20.29 -7.63 -20.59
C SER A 47 20.10 -8.92 -21.39
N SER A 48 19.37 -8.86 -22.49
CA SER A 48 19.21 -10.00 -23.40
C SER A 48 20.54 -10.40 -24.07
N TYR A 49 21.50 -9.48 -24.15
CA TYR A 49 22.78 -9.69 -24.84
C TYR A 49 23.83 -10.32 -23.93
N SER A 50 23.91 -9.85 -22.68
CA SER A 50 24.99 -10.23 -21.75
C SER A 50 24.51 -11.00 -20.53
N GLY A 51 23.18 -11.10 -20.31
CA GLY A 51 22.62 -11.67 -19.10
C GLY A 51 22.86 -10.83 -17.84
N ILE A 52 23.51 -9.66 -17.96
CA ILE A 52 23.83 -8.80 -16.82
C ILE A 52 22.54 -8.21 -16.26
N LYS A 53 22.38 -8.34 -14.95
CA LYS A 53 21.29 -7.75 -14.17
C LYS A 53 21.62 -6.30 -13.83
N SER A 54 20.66 -5.42 -14.09
CA SER A 54 20.66 -4.02 -13.64
C SER A 54 19.41 -3.79 -12.81
N SER A 55 19.57 -3.22 -11.62
CA SER A 55 18.48 -2.87 -10.71
C SER A 55 18.38 -1.37 -10.53
N SER A 56 17.15 -0.87 -10.50
CA SER A 56 16.83 0.50 -10.14
C SER A 56 15.85 0.50 -8.97
N THR A 57 16.15 1.31 -7.97
CA THR A 57 15.32 1.51 -6.79
C THR A 57 14.84 2.96 -6.76
N ARG A 58 13.55 3.15 -6.51
CA ARG A 58 12.94 4.47 -6.38
C ARG A 58 12.11 4.54 -5.10
N GLU A 59 12.27 5.60 -4.33
CA GLU A 59 11.41 5.88 -3.18
C GLU A 59 9.98 6.22 -3.61
N ILE A 60 9.00 5.72 -2.87
CA ILE A 60 7.58 5.94 -3.13
C ILE A 60 7.17 7.27 -2.48
N SER A 61 6.65 8.19 -3.29
CA SER A 61 6.09 9.45 -2.79
C SER A 61 4.81 9.23 -1.98
N SER A 62 4.44 10.20 -1.14
CA SER A 62 3.18 10.19 -0.40
C SER A 62 1.98 9.91 -1.31
N ALA A 63 1.06 9.09 -0.81
CA ALA A 63 -0.16 8.73 -1.55
C ALA A 63 -1.11 9.93 -1.60
N ASN A 64 -1.10 10.69 -2.68
CA ASN A 64 -1.96 11.89 -2.80
C ASN A 64 -3.27 11.62 -3.58
N LEU A 65 -3.32 10.52 -4.34
CA LEU A 65 -4.39 10.26 -5.32
C LEU A 65 -5.62 9.57 -4.70
N LEU A 66 -5.37 8.61 -3.80
CA LEU A 66 -6.43 7.85 -3.12
C LEU A 66 -6.59 8.23 -1.64
N ALA A 67 -5.70 9.03 -1.06
CA ALA A 67 -5.81 9.43 0.35
C ALA A 67 -6.98 10.38 0.62
N ASN A 68 -7.50 11.04 -0.41
CA ASN A 68 -8.64 11.96 -0.29
C ASN A 68 -10.01 11.29 -0.50
N SER A 69 -10.08 9.95 -0.58
CA SER A 69 -11.38 9.28 -0.45
C SER A 69 -11.81 9.35 1.02
N LEU A 70 -12.44 10.46 1.37
CA LEU A 70 -13.12 10.61 2.66
C LEU A 70 -14.18 9.51 2.76
N ASP A 71 -13.96 8.52 3.62
CA ASP A 71 -14.97 7.51 3.94
C ASP A 71 -16.00 8.17 4.88
N ALA A 72 -16.96 8.86 4.28
CA ALA A 72 -18.00 9.58 4.99
C ALA A 72 -18.84 8.63 5.87
N GLU A 73 -19.00 7.37 5.45
CA GLU A 73 -19.73 6.36 6.22
C GLU A 73 -18.93 5.97 7.46
N GLN A 74 -17.64 5.68 7.32
CA GLN A 74 -16.77 5.38 8.45
C GLN A 74 -16.73 6.55 9.45
N ILE A 75 -16.61 7.78 8.96
CA ILE A 75 -16.61 8.99 9.82
C ILE A 75 -17.92 9.13 10.59
N ASN A 76 -19.06 8.94 9.92
CA ASN A 76 -20.36 9.03 10.58
C ASN A 76 -20.55 7.90 11.61
N SER A 77 -20.11 6.69 11.30
CA SER A 77 -20.19 5.56 12.25
C SER A 77 -19.39 5.84 13.53
N LEU A 78 -18.17 6.38 13.39
CA LEU A 78 -17.31 6.75 14.52
C LEU A 78 -17.89 7.90 15.34
N ARG A 79 -18.52 8.89 14.70
CA ARG A 79 -19.21 9.99 15.38
C ARG A 79 -20.40 9.50 16.20
N ASN A 80 -21.18 8.58 15.64
CA ASN A 80 -22.32 7.99 16.35
C ASN A 80 -21.86 7.19 17.57
N GLN A 81 -20.83 6.36 17.42
CA GLN A 81 -20.22 5.62 18.53
C GLN A 81 -19.70 6.56 19.63
N LEU A 82 -19.05 7.67 19.26
CA LEU A 82 -18.60 8.68 20.21
C LEU A 82 -19.78 9.31 20.99
N ALA A 83 -20.88 9.64 20.32
CA ALA A 83 -22.06 10.21 20.95
C ALA A 83 -22.74 9.23 21.93
N GLU A 84 -22.83 7.95 21.56
CA GLU A 84 -23.34 6.90 22.44
C GLU A 84 -22.48 6.70 23.69
N LEU A 85 -21.15 6.69 23.53
CA LEU A 85 -20.23 6.57 24.67
C LEU A 85 -20.32 7.79 25.60
N GLN A 86 -20.39 9.00 25.05
CA GLN A 86 -20.52 10.24 25.84
C GLN A 86 -21.86 10.33 26.58
N SER A 87 -22.96 9.93 25.94
CA SER A 87 -24.26 9.86 26.62
C SER A 87 -24.26 8.83 27.75
N THR A 88 -23.61 7.68 27.53
CA THR A 88 -23.45 6.65 28.56
C THR A 88 -22.59 7.13 29.74
N GLU A 89 -21.45 7.78 29.49
CA GLU A 89 -20.58 8.34 30.54
C GLU A 89 -21.28 9.44 31.36
N SER A 90 -22.04 10.32 30.71
CA SER A 90 -22.78 11.39 31.39
C SER A 90 -23.93 10.83 32.24
N MET A 91 -24.65 9.81 31.76
CA MET A 91 -25.64 9.08 32.57
C MET A 91 -25.01 8.39 33.79
N ASN A 92 -23.83 7.79 33.62
CA ASN A 92 -23.14 7.09 34.70
C ASN A 92 -22.60 8.05 35.79
N ARG A 93 -22.18 9.27 35.41
CA ARG A 93 -21.76 10.32 36.36
C ARG A 93 -22.92 10.98 37.11
N GLY A 94 -24.14 10.97 36.58
CA GLY A 94 -25.33 11.48 37.26
C GLY A 94 -25.97 10.51 38.26
N SER A 95 -25.43 9.29 38.36
CA SER A 95 -25.98 8.20 39.20
C SER A 95 -25.12 7.89 40.45
N ILE A 96 -24.14 8.74 40.76
CA ILE A 96 -23.27 8.70 41.95
C ILE A 96 -23.49 9.99 42.75
#